data_AF-A0A0C3JFS7-F1
#
_entry.id   AF-A0A0C3JFS7-F1
#
_cell.length_a   1.000
_cell.length_b   1.000
_cell.length_c   1.000
_cell.angle_alpha   90.00
_cell.angle_beta   90.00
_cell.angle_gamma   90.00
#
_symmetry.space_group_name_H-M   'P 1'
#
loop_
_entity.id
_entity.type
_entity.pdbx_description
1 polymer ?
#
loop_
_entity_poly.entity_id
_entity_poly.type
_entity_poly.pdbx_seq_one_letter_code
_entity_poly.pdbx_strand_id
1 'polypeptide(L)'
;VMVLGEIGVGKSSVINLIVGGNVAKVSSNAEVCTRRTTKYEATVESMKVHIWEVSGFNQPKNDSRKDAADFEQKLGPMLEAKASVDVILFCMRGKKLTAVTKRIFELADGIFRGRIPIVLVINHLEREGEMEDWWRRNRGKLGTSMSETRHVCVTGL
;
A
#
# COMPACT_ATOMS: atom_id res chain seq x y z
N VAL A 1 10.83 0.07 -4.76
CA VAL A 1 9.66 0.20 -3.86
C VAL A 1 8.42 -0.36 -4.53
N MET A 2 7.62 -1.16 -3.83
CA MET A 2 6.30 -1.60 -4.28
C MET A 2 5.22 -1.02 -3.37
N VAL A 3 4.18 -0.41 -3.93
CA VAL A 3 3.06 0.20 -3.20
C VAL A 3 1.81 -0.62 -3.44
N LEU A 4 1.21 -1.16 -2.38
CA LEU A 4 0.03 -2.02 -2.47
C LEU A 4 -0.98 -1.75 -1.36
N GLY A 5 -2.21 -2.24 -1.54
CA GLY A 5 -3.34 -1.99 -0.64
C GLY A 5 -4.68 -1.90 -1.36
N GLU A 6 -5.75 -1.84 -0.58
CA GLU A 6 -7.13 -1.80 -1.07
C GLU A 6 -7.38 -0.59 -2.01
N ILE A 7 -8.41 -0.67 -2.86
CA ILE A 7 -8.86 0.47 -3.67
C ILE A 7 -9.22 1.65 -2.75
N GLY A 8 -8.81 2.85 -3.15
CA GLY A 8 -9.15 4.09 -2.44
C GLY A 8 -8.32 4.41 -1.20
N VAL A 9 -7.41 3.54 -0.74
CA VAL A 9 -6.58 3.82 0.45
C VAL A 9 -5.54 4.95 0.29
N GLY A 10 -5.47 5.56 -0.90
CA GLY A 10 -4.57 6.67 -1.20
C GLY A 10 -3.15 6.25 -1.60
N LYS A 11 -2.98 5.12 -2.29
CA LYS A 11 -1.68 4.69 -2.86
C LYS A 11 -1.08 5.76 -3.77
N SER A 12 -1.85 6.20 -4.77
CA SER A 12 -1.42 7.21 -5.75
C SER A 12 -1.07 8.55 -5.08
N SER A 13 -1.83 8.94 -4.07
CA SER A 13 -1.53 10.10 -3.22
C SER A 13 -0.19 9.98 -2.49
N VAL A 14 0.09 8.83 -1.86
CA VAL A 14 1.38 8.56 -1.21
C VAL A 14 2.54 8.62 -2.21
N ILE A 15 2.32 8.13 -3.44
CA ILE A 15 3.32 8.21 -4.51
C ILE A 15 3.59 9.67 -4.88
N ASN A 16 2.55 10.49 -5.04
CA ASN A 16 2.72 11.92 -5.33
C ASN A 16 3.48 12.65 -4.22
N LEU A 17 3.26 12.29 -2.95
CA LEU A 17 4.06 12.80 -1.83
C LEU A 17 5.55 12.40 -1.96
N ILE A 18 5.84 11.13 -2.24
CA ILE A 18 7.23 10.65 -2.37
C ILE A 18 7.94 11.31 -3.55
N VAL A 19 7.23 11.49 -4.66
CA VAL A 19 7.76 12.12 -5.87
C VAL A 19 7.89 13.64 -5.71
N GLY A 20 7.13 14.26 -4.79
CA GLY A 20 7.06 15.71 -4.65
C GLY A 20 6.25 16.38 -5.78
N GLY A 21 5.32 15.67 -6.42
CA GLY A 21 4.54 16.19 -7.54
C GLY A 21 3.40 15.28 -7.99
N ASN A 22 2.48 15.82 -8.80
CA ASN A 22 1.27 15.13 -9.25
C ASN A 22 1.51 14.26 -10.49
N VAL A 23 2.17 13.11 -10.30
CA VAL A 23 2.48 12.16 -11.39
C VAL A 23 1.51 10.99 -11.48
N ALA A 24 0.98 10.55 -10.34
CA ALA A 24 -0.02 9.50 -10.24
C ALA A 24 -1.42 10.13 -10.22
N LYS A 25 -2.32 9.57 -11.03
CA LYS A 25 -3.71 10.06 -11.12
C LYS A 25 -4.45 9.72 -9.82
N VAL A 26 -5.01 10.74 -9.19
CA VAL A 26 -5.86 10.62 -7.99
C VAL A 26 -7.31 10.92 -8.35
N SER A 27 -8.26 10.27 -7.68
CA SER A 27 -9.69 10.59 -7.75
C SER A 27 -10.25 10.67 -6.34
N SER A 28 -11.13 11.64 -6.10
CA SER A 28 -11.92 11.74 -4.88
C SER A 28 -13.02 10.67 -4.78
N ASN A 29 -13.36 10.03 -5.91
CA ASN A 29 -14.38 8.99 -5.98
C ASN A 29 -13.76 7.59 -5.82
N ALA A 30 -14.57 6.60 -5.45
CA ALA A 30 -14.15 5.19 -5.36
C ALA A 30 -13.81 4.55 -6.72
N GLU A 31 -13.68 5.35 -7.78
CA GLU A 31 -13.26 4.88 -9.10
C GLU A 31 -11.81 4.38 -9.04
N VAL A 32 -11.58 3.23 -9.66
CA VAL A 32 -10.24 2.66 -9.78
C VAL A 32 -9.43 3.52 -10.75
N CYS A 33 -8.59 4.40 -10.20
CA CYS A 33 -7.66 5.22 -11.00
C CYS A 33 -6.56 4.33 -11.61
N THR A 34 -5.96 3.48 -10.79
CA THR A 34 -4.84 2.61 -11.19
C THR A 34 -5.38 1.26 -11.63
N ARG A 35 -5.71 1.15 -12.92
CA ARG A 35 -6.25 -0.07 -13.55
C ARG A 35 -5.17 -1.13 -13.84
N ARG A 36 -3.90 -0.72 -13.94
CA ARG A 36 -2.76 -1.59 -14.19
C ARG A 36 -1.58 -1.15 -13.34
N THR A 37 -0.75 -2.10 -12.95
CA THR A 37 0.46 -1.81 -12.17
C THR A 37 1.39 -0.91 -12.97
N THR A 38 1.80 0.21 -12.37
CA THR A 38 2.46 1.34 -13.05
C THR A 38 3.77 1.69 -12.35
N LYS A 39 4.83 1.95 -13.13
CA LYS A 39 6.15 2.39 -12.63
C LYS A 39 6.21 3.91 -12.60
N TYR A 40 6.75 4.45 -11.51
CA TYR A 40 7.13 5.84 -11.32
C TYR A 40 8.60 5.94 -10.93
N GLU A 41 9.19 7.09 -11.16
CA GLU A 41 10.56 7.41 -10.74
C GLU A 41 10.52 8.63 -9.82
N ALA A 42 11.26 8.55 -8.72
CA ALA A 42 11.42 9.62 -7.76
C ALA A 42 12.90 9.80 -7.43
N THR A 43 13.27 11.00 -7.01
CA THR A 43 14.55 11.24 -6.34
C THR A 43 14.24 11.63 -4.91
N VAL A 44 14.59 10.77 -3.96
CA VAL A 44 14.46 11.03 -2.53
C VAL A 44 15.84 11.41 -2.03
N GLU A 45 16.01 12.68 -1.62
CA GLU A 45 17.32 13.27 -1.35
C GLU A 45 18.25 13.15 -2.56
N SER A 46 19.27 12.28 -2.51
CA SER A 46 20.18 11.99 -3.63
C SER A 46 19.97 10.60 -4.24
N MET A 47 18.98 9.84 -3.77
CA MET A 47 18.74 8.46 -4.20
C MET A 47 17.64 8.40 -5.25
N LYS A 48 17.95 7.80 -6.40
CA LYS A 48 16.93 7.45 -7.42
C LYS A 48 16.16 6.22 -6.97
N VAL A 49 14.83 6.32 -6.97
CA VAL A 49 13.93 5.28 -6.50
C VAL A 49 12.93 4.94 -7.60
N HIS A 50 12.78 3.65 -7.89
CA HIS A 50 11.67 3.13 -8.69
C HIS A 50 10.51 2.75 -7.77
N ILE A 51 9.33 3.28 -8.07
CA ILE A 51 8.12 3.06 -7.30
C ILE A 51 7.10 2.35 -8.20
N TRP A 52 6.70 1.16 -7.82
CA TRP A 52 5.66 0.40 -8.52
C TRP A 52 4.35 0.51 -7.78
N GLU A 53 3.37 1.19 -8.37
CA GLU A 53 2.00 1.19 -7.86
C GLU A 53 1.27 -0.04 -8.34
N VAL A 54 0.95 -0.96 -7.44
CA VAL A 54 0.11 -2.11 -7.75
C VAL A 54 -1.34 -1.66 -7.82
N SER A 55 -2.05 -2.07 -8.87
CA SER A 55 -3.49 -1.79 -9.00
C SER A 55 -4.23 -2.20 -7.72
N GLY A 56 -5.20 -1.39 -7.28
CA GLY A 56 -5.87 -1.62 -6.01
C GLY A 56 -6.53 -3.00 -5.94
N PHE A 57 -6.46 -3.60 -4.76
CA PHE A 57 -7.19 -4.82 -4.44
C PHE A 57 -8.63 -4.46 -4.06
N ASN A 58 -9.59 -5.25 -4.54
CA ASN A 58 -10.98 -5.16 -4.08
C ASN A 58 -11.22 -6.20 -2.97
N GLN A 59 -12.48 -6.52 -2.66
CA GLN A 59 -12.84 -7.64 -1.80
C GLN A 59 -12.13 -8.94 -2.27
N PRO A 60 -11.37 -9.61 -1.38
CA PRO A 60 -10.84 -10.94 -1.62
C PRO A 60 -12.00 -11.89 -1.93
N LYS A 61 -11.82 -12.79 -2.87
CA LYS A 61 -12.88 -13.62 -3.48
C LYS A 61 -13.36 -14.78 -2.59
N ASN A 62 -13.14 -14.69 -1.26
CA ASN A 62 -13.37 -15.77 -0.28
C ASN A 62 -12.78 -17.13 -0.67
N ASP A 63 -11.83 -17.15 -1.60
CA ASP A 63 -11.19 -18.33 -2.18
C ASP A 63 -9.71 -18.01 -2.32
N SER A 64 -8.88 -18.68 -1.52
CA SER A 64 -7.44 -18.41 -1.44
C SER A 64 -6.71 -18.59 -2.76
N ARG A 65 -7.18 -19.50 -3.63
CA ARG A 65 -6.60 -19.68 -4.97
C ARG A 65 -6.91 -18.51 -5.88
N LYS A 66 -8.15 -17.99 -5.83
CA LYS A 66 -8.55 -16.82 -6.62
C LYS A 66 -7.86 -15.55 -6.12
N ASP A 67 -7.63 -15.43 -4.82
CA ASP A 67 -6.89 -14.31 -4.24
C ASP A 67 -5.42 -14.32 -4.65
N ALA A 68 -4.76 -15.49 -4.60
CA ALA A 68 -3.40 -15.66 -5.07
C ALA A 68 -3.27 -15.34 -6.57
N ALA A 69 -4.20 -15.85 -7.39
CA ALA A 69 -4.23 -15.57 -8.83
C ALA A 69 -4.47 -14.08 -9.15
N ASP A 70 -5.33 -13.39 -8.39
CA ASP A 70 -5.54 -11.94 -8.52
C ASP A 70 -4.26 -11.18 -8.15
N PHE A 71 -3.58 -11.60 -7.08
CA PHE A 71 -2.30 -11.04 -6.67
C PHE A 71 -1.23 -11.20 -7.75
N GLU A 72 -1.05 -12.41 -8.27
CA GLU A 72 -0.11 -12.72 -9.36
C GLU A 72 -0.41 -11.91 -10.62
N GLN A 73 -1.69 -11.84 -11.03
CA GLN A 73 -2.11 -11.04 -12.18
C GLN A 73 -1.74 -9.57 -12.01
N LYS A 74 -1.97 -9.01 -10.82
CA LYS A 74 -1.63 -7.61 -10.51
C LYS A 74 -0.13 -7.38 -10.49
N LEU A 75 0.68 -8.37 -10.09
CA LEU A 75 2.13 -8.28 -10.12
C LEU A 75 2.75 -8.59 -11.49
N GLY A 76 2.00 -9.15 -12.44
CA GLY A 76 2.45 -9.51 -13.79
C GLY A 76 3.36 -8.47 -14.46
N PRO A 77 2.97 -7.18 -14.55
CA PRO A 77 3.82 -6.15 -15.16
C PRO A 77 5.19 -5.97 -14.49
N MET A 78 5.28 -6.18 -13.18
CA MET A 78 6.56 -6.11 -12.45
C MET A 78 7.43 -7.33 -12.75
N LEU A 79 6.81 -8.52 -12.83
CA LEU A 79 7.51 -9.77 -13.18
C LEU A 79 8.04 -9.73 -14.61
N GLU A 80 7.24 -9.26 -15.57
CA GLU A 80 7.62 -9.05 -16.97
C GLU A 80 8.81 -8.08 -17.09
N ALA A 81 8.79 -6.99 -16.30
CA ALA A 81 9.87 -6.02 -16.23
C ALA A 81 11.10 -6.51 -15.44
N LYS A 82 11.07 -7.73 -14.89
CA LYS A 82 12.10 -8.28 -13.99
C LYS A 82 12.45 -7.32 -12.85
N ALA A 83 11.43 -6.65 -12.31
CA ALA A 83 11.61 -5.64 -11.28
C ALA A 83 12.14 -6.26 -9.98
N SER A 84 13.14 -5.61 -9.38
CA SER A 84 13.52 -5.86 -7.99
C SER A 84 12.67 -5.01 -7.06
N VAL A 85 12.37 -5.54 -5.87
CA VAL A 85 11.61 -4.85 -4.82
C VAL A 85 12.39 -4.87 -3.52
N ASP A 86 12.86 -3.70 -3.09
CA ASP A 86 13.66 -3.54 -1.87
C ASP A 86 12.80 -3.31 -0.61
N VAL A 87 11.60 -2.73 -0.80
CA VAL A 87 10.65 -2.45 0.28
C VAL A 87 9.23 -2.39 -0.25
N ILE A 88 8.30 -2.83 0.58
CA ILE A 88 6.86 -2.79 0.35
C ILE A 88 6.23 -1.71 1.22
N LEU A 89 5.51 -0.78 0.60
CA LEU A 89 4.63 0.16 1.27
C LEU A 89 3.20 -0.39 1.19
N PHE A 90 2.71 -0.88 2.33
CA PHE A 90 1.33 -1.35 2.46
C PHE A 90 0.44 -0.20 2.90
N CYS A 91 -0.28 0.42 1.97
CA CYS A 91 -1.15 1.54 2.26
C CYS A 91 -2.50 1.07 2.82
N MET A 92 -2.95 1.72 3.90
CA MET A 92 -4.26 1.52 4.51
C MET A 92 -4.87 2.83 4.99
N ARG A 93 -6.19 2.85 5.20
CA ARG A 93 -6.89 4.00 5.78
C ARG A 93 -6.93 3.88 7.31
N GLY A 94 -6.53 4.94 8.02
CA GLY A 94 -6.67 4.99 9.47
C GLY A 94 -8.13 4.92 9.94
N LYS A 95 -9.05 5.54 9.19
CA LYS A 95 -10.47 5.61 9.62
C LYS A 95 -11.19 4.25 9.67
N LYS A 96 -10.76 3.26 8.88
CA LYS A 96 -11.47 1.96 8.78
C LYS A 96 -10.50 0.84 8.44
N LEU A 97 -10.12 0.06 9.45
CA LEU A 97 -9.51 -1.24 9.24
C LEU A 97 -10.61 -2.23 8.84
N THR A 98 -10.62 -2.63 7.57
CA THR A 98 -11.56 -3.60 7.03
C THR A 98 -10.99 -5.02 7.15
N ALA A 99 -11.86 -6.03 7.20
CA ALA A 99 -11.44 -7.43 7.06
C ALA A 99 -10.71 -7.67 5.71
N VAL A 100 -11.10 -6.91 4.68
CA VAL A 100 -10.44 -6.87 3.37
C VAL A 100 -8.98 -6.45 3.49
N THR A 101 -8.71 -5.30 4.13
CA THR A 101 -7.36 -4.80 4.35
C THR A 101 -6.51 -5.82 5.11
N LYS A 102 -7.04 -6.45 6.16
CA LYS A 102 -6.32 -7.50 6.92
C LYS A 102 -5.96 -8.69 6.04
N ARG A 103 -6.89 -9.19 5.24
CA ARG A 103 -6.66 -10.33 4.35
C ARG A 103 -5.65 -10.02 3.23
N ILE A 104 -5.70 -8.82 2.65
CA ILE A 104 -4.70 -8.39 1.67
C ILE A 104 -3.32 -8.31 2.33
N PHE A 105 -3.24 -7.80 3.56
CA PHE A 105 -2.00 -7.77 4.33
C PHE A 105 -1.48 -9.19 4.60
N GLU A 106 -2.33 -10.10 5.08
CA GLU A 106 -1.96 -11.50 5.35
C GLU A 106 -1.44 -12.22 4.09
N LEU A 107 -2.04 -11.95 2.92
CA LEU A 107 -1.55 -12.46 1.64
C LEU A 107 -0.16 -11.91 1.30
N ALA A 108 0.02 -10.59 1.39
CA ALA A 108 1.31 -9.96 1.11
C ALA A 108 2.40 -10.43 2.09
N ASP A 109 2.08 -10.47 3.36
CA ASP A 109 2.94 -10.95 4.43
C ASP A 109 3.30 -12.43 4.20
N GLY A 110 2.34 -13.31 3.90
CA GLY A 110 2.62 -14.71 3.57
C GLY A 110 3.56 -14.90 2.37
N ILE A 111 3.54 -14.00 1.38
CA ILE A 111 4.39 -14.06 0.19
C ILE A 111 5.80 -13.48 0.46
N PHE A 112 5.89 -12.38 1.20
CA PHE A 112 7.10 -11.55 1.30
C PHE A 112 7.79 -11.56 2.66
N ARG A 113 7.17 -12.11 3.71
CA ARG A 113 7.73 -12.15 5.07
C ARG A 113 9.13 -12.76 5.07
N GLY A 114 10.05 -12.08 5.76
CA GLY A 114 11.46 -12.47 5.87
C GLY A 114 12.28 -12.28 4.60
N ARG A 115 11.69 -11.86 3.48
CA ARG A 115 12.38 -11.61 2.20
C ARG A 115 12.44 -10.13 1.88
N ILE A 116 11.32 -9.44 2.03
CA ILE A 116 11.20 -8.01 1.71
C ILE A 116 10.52 -7.30 2.90
N PRO A 117 11.10 -6.22 3.44
CA PRO A 117 10.48 -5.47 4.52
C PRO A 117 9.16 -4.85 4.06
N ILE A 118 8.13 -5.03 4.89
CA ILE A 118 6.82 -4.37 4.73
C ILE A 118 6.75 -3.21 5.72
N VAL A 119 6.31 -2.05 5.24
CA VAL A 119 6.02 -0.86 6.04
C VAL A 119 4.55 -0.51 5.88
N LEU A 120 3.83 -0.36 6.99
CA LEU A 120 2.46 0.13 6.99
C LEU A 120 2.46 1.63 6.74
N VAL A 121 1.73 2.07 5.71
CA VAL A 121 1.48 3.48 5.45
C VAL A 121 0.04 3.77 5.82
N ILE A 122 -0.16 4.39 6.99
CA ILE A 122 -1.48 4.71 7.53
C ILE A 122 -1.83 6.11 7.04
N ASN A 123 -2.71 6.17 6.05
CA ASN A 123 -3.14 7.41 5.40
C ASN A 123 -4.53 7.84 5.89
N HIS A 124 -4.99 9.00 5.42
CA HIS A 124 -6.26 9.64 5.80
C HIS A 124 -6.32 10.01 7.29
N LEU A 125 -5.25 10.62 7.79
CA LEU A 125 -5.12 11.08 9.18
C LEU A 125 -5.27 12.60 9.30
N GLU A 126 -5.85 13.27 8.31
CA GLU A 126 -6.01 14.73 8.25
C GLU A 126 -6.84 15.34 9.39
N ARG A 127 -7.56 14.50 10.14
CA ARG A 127 -8.38 14.91 11.29
C ARG A 127 -7.73 14.64 12.65
N GLU A 128 -6.55 14.02 12.65
CA GLU A 128 -5.76 13.82 13.86
C GLU A 128 -5.00 15.10 14.19
N GLY A 129 -4.96 15.48 15.48
CA GLY A 129 -4.10 16.58 15.92
C GLY A 129 -2.62 16.23 15.71
N GLU A 130 -2.24 15.02 16.14
CA GLU A 130 -0.94 14.40 15.88
C GLU A 130 -1.17 13.06 15.17
N MET A 131 -0.68 12.89 13.94
CA MET A 131 -0.99 11.69 13.14
C MET A 131 -0.58 10.38 13.83
N GLU A 132 0.51 10.42 14.61
CA GLU A 132 1.03 9.26 15.35
C GLU A 132 0.10 8.81 16.51
N ASP A 133 -0.79 9.69 17.00
CA ASP A 133 -1.78 9.31 18.02
C ASP A 133 -2.75 8.25 17.52
N TRP A 134 -3.01 8.21 16.21
CA TRP A 134 -3.82 7.17 15.63
C TRP A 134 -3.19 5.79 15.88
N TRP A 135 -1.88 5.64 15.64
CA TRP A 135 -1.19 4.37 15.84
C TRP A 135 -1.24 3.93 17.30
N ARG A 136 -0.93 4.84 18.23
CA ARG A 136 -0.94 4.56 19.68
C ARG A 136 -2.30 4.02 20.15
N ARG A 137 -3.40 4.59 19.64
CA ARG A 137 -4.78 4.19 19.99
C ARG A 137 -5.25 2.91 19.29
N ASN A 138 -4.71 2.58 18.11
CA ASN A 138 -5.28 1.54 17.25
C ASN A 138 -4.39 0.30 17.04
N ARG A 139 -3.08 0.36 17.31
CA ARG A 139 -2.14 -0.75 17.03
C ARG A 139 -2.59 -2.10 17.62
N GLY A 140 -3.15 -2.09 18.84
CA GLY A 140 -3.62 -3.31 19.51
C GLY A 140 -4.82 -3.99 18.82
N LYS A 141 -5.49 -3.31 17.88
CA LYS A 141 -6.64 -3.84 17.12
C LYS A 141 -6.24 -4.39 15.74
N LEU A 142 -4.99 -4.18 15.32
CA LEU A 142 -4.51 -4.55 13.99
C LEU A 142 -4.24 -6.06 13.85
N GLY A 143 -4.12 -6.78 14.97
CA GLY A 143 -3.61 -8.15 15.00
C GLY A 143 -2.08 -8.16 15.05
N THR A 144 -1.50 -9.25 15.55
CA THR A 144 -0.07 -9.35 15.91
C THR A 144 0.85 -8.93 14.77
N SER A 145 0.68 -9.52 13.58
CA SER A 145 1.57 -9.26 12.44
C SER A 145 1.63 -7.77 12.05
N MET A 146 0.47 -7.15 11.86
CA MET A 146 0.40 -5.72 11.51
C MET A 146 0.91 -4.84 12.66
N SER A 147 0.62 -5.19 13.92
CA SER A 147 1.01 -4.36 15.08
C SER A 147 2.52 -4.32 15.35
N GLU A 148 3.26 -5.32 14.87
CA GLU A 148 4.73 -5.39 14.97
C GLU A 148 5.43 -4.88 13.70
N THR A 149 4.67 -4.60 12.64
CA THR A 149 5.20 -4.07 11.39
C THR A 149 5.56 -2.60 11.57
N ARG A 150 6.71 -2.18 11.03
CA ARG A 150 7.09 -0.76 10.98
C ARG A 150 6.00 0.05 10.30
N HIS A 151 5.75 1.26 10.78
CA HIS A 151 4.67 2.09 10.26
C HIS A 151 5.12 3.54 10.05
N VAL A 152 4.31 4.24 9.26
CA VAL A 152 4.33 5.70 9.15
C VAL A 152 2.91 6.20 9.07
N CYS A 153 2.61 7.25 9.83
CA CYS A 153 1.34 7.94 9.85
C CYS A 153 1.43 9.19 8.97
N VAL A 154 0.61 9.26 7.91
CA VAL A 154 0.70 10.30 6.87
C VAL A 154 -0.67 10.85 6.48
N THR A 155 -0.62 11.97 5.75
CA THR A 155 -1.76 12.53 5.03
C THR A 155 -1.33 12.82 3.59
N GLY A 156 -1.91 12.11 2.63
CA GLY A 156 -1.66 12.28 1.19
C GLY A 156 -2.72 13.13 0.49
N LEU A 157 -3.35 14.07 1.20
CA LEU A 157 -4.26 15.04 0.60
C LEU A 157 -3.50 16.10 -0.21
#